data_AF-A0A7W7R8F8-F1
#
_entry.id   AF-A0A7W7R8F8-F1
#
_cell.length_a   1.000
_cell.length_b   1.000
_cell.length_c   1.000
_cell.angle_alpha   90.00
_cell.angle_beta   90.00
_cell.angle_gamma   90.00
#
_symmetry.space_group_name_H-M   'P 1'
#
loop_
_entity.id
_entity.type
_entity.pdbx_description
1 polymer ?
#
loop_
_entity_poly.entity_id
_entity_poly.type
_entity_poly.pdbx_seq_one_letter_code
_entity_poly.pdbx_strand_id
1 'polypeptide(L)' 'MSDDPRIGSPGTYEFSAPDGVLDVEWIGLDPMADTRARAHAQRVEGNSGGEYVITQIRRRAATGWQVVPLTTPSQV' A
#
# COMPACT_ATOMS: atom_id res chain seq x y z
N MET A 1 12.70 -8.19 -11.34
CA MET A 1 11.87 -8.49 -10.14
C MET A 1 12.81 -8.38 -8.95
N SER A 2 12.56 -7.48 -8.00
CA SER A 2 13.43 -7.35 -6.82
C SER A 2 13.17 -8.51 -5.86
N ASP A 3 14.17 -9.37 -5.67
CA ASP A 3 14.24 -10.42 -4.66
C ASP A 3 14.44 -9.84 -3.24
N ASP A 4 13.63 -8.86 -2.83
CA ASP A 4 13.66 -8.42 -1.43
C ASP A 4 12.83 -9.40 -0.59
N PRO A 5 13.45 -10.19 0.33
CA PRO A 5 12.75 -11.18 1.14
C PRO A 5 11.67 -10.54 2.04
N ARG A 6 11.71 -9.22 2.22
CA ARG A 6 10.70 -8.48 2.98
C ARG A 6 9.39 -8.34 2.21
N ILE A 7 9.38 -8.43 0.87
CA ILE A 7 8.15 -8.33 0.07
C ILE A 7 7.13 -9.41 0.44
N GLY A 8 7.60 -10.59 0.89
CA GLY A 8 6.73 -11.68 1.36
C GLY A 8 6.32 -11.63 2.84
N SER A 9 6.88 -10.69 3.61
CA SER A 9 6.76 -10.65 5.06
C SER A 9 5.54 -9.84 5.52
N PRO A 10 4.89 -10.23 6.63
CA PRO A 10 3.83 -9.43 7.23
C PRO A 10 4.28 -7.98 7.51
N GLY A 11 3.44 -7.02 7.16
CA GLY A 11 3.71 -5.58 7.31
C GLY A 11 4.24 -4.90 6.04
N THR A 12 4.38 -5.65 4.96
CA THR A 12 4.63 -5.14 3.61
C THR A 12 3.34 -4.69 2.94
N TYR A 13 3.40 -3.56 2.24
CA TYR A 13 2.31 -2.98 1.48
C TYR A 13 2.69 -2.93 0.01
N GLU A 14 1.73 -3.24 -0.86
CA GLU A 14 1.82 -3.12 -2.30
C GLU A 14 0.85 -2.04 -2.76
N PHE A 15 1.34 -1.16 -3.63
CA PHE A 15 0.60 -0.04 -4.22
C PHE A 15 0.47 -0.28 -5.72
N SER A 16 -0.77 -0.33 -6.20
CA SER A 16 -1.06 -0.66 -7.59
C SER A 16 -1.90 0.41 -8.26
N ALA A 17 -1.52 0.74 -9.49
CA ALA A 17 -2.27 1.54 -10.44
C ALA A 17 -2.99 0.64 -11.46
N PRO A 18 -3.82 1.19 -12.37
CA PRO A 18 -4.55 0.40 -13.36
C PRO A 18 -3.65 -0.45 -14.28
N ASP A 19 -2.41 -0.02 -14.49
CA ASP A 19 -1.42 -0.63 -15.37
C ASP A 19 -0.49 -1.65 -14.68
N GLY A 20 -0.45 -1.66 -13.34
CA GLY A 20 0.30 -2.65 -12.58
C GLY A 20 0.71 -2.22 -11.17
N VAL A 21 1.62 -3.00 -10.58
CA VAL A 21 2.23 -2.68 -9.28
C VAL A 21 3.25 -1.56 -9.48
N LEU A 22 3.08 -0.46 -8.76
CA LEU A 22 3.98 0.69 -8.80
C LEU A 22 5.06 0.58 -7.74
N ASP A 23 4.69 0.18 -6.52
CA ASP A 23 5.61 0.17 -5.39
C ASP A 23 5.28 -0.94 -4.39
N VAL A 24 6.30 -1.43 -3.70
CA VAL A 24 6.18 -2.41 -2.62
C VAL A 24 7.15 -2.05 -1.50
N GLU A 25 6.60 -1.74 -0.33
CA GLU A 25 7.38 -1.24 0.80
C GLU A 25 6.95 -1.88 2.12
N TRP A 26 7.90 -2.13 3.03
CA TRP A 26 7.58 -2.50 4.41
C TRP A 26 7.26 -1.25 5.24
N ILE A 27 6.03 -1.17 5.75
CA ILE A 27 5.52 0.01 6.50
C ILE A 27 5.36 -0.29 7.98
N GLY A 28 4.94 -1.50 8.34
CA GLY A 28 4.76 -1.91 9.73
C GLY A 28 3.58 -2.86 9.96
N LEU A 29 3.49 -3.34 11.20
CA LEU A 29 2.42 -4.22 11.69
C LEU A 29 1.50 -3.53 12.71
N ASP A 30 1.82 -2.30 13.05
CA ASP A 30 1.09 -1.51 14.03
C ASP A 30 -0.26 -1.03 13.48
N PRO A 31 -1.23 -0.70 14.36
CA PRO A 31 -2.56 -0.25 13.93
C PRO A 31 -2.55 1.01 13.05
N MET A 32 -1.46 1.80 13.05
CA MET A 32 -1.31 3.00 12.23
C MET A 32 -0.66 2.72 10.86
N ALA A 33 -0.21 1.49 10.59
CA ALA A 33 0.44 1.14 9.32
C ALA A 33 -0.49 1.37 8.11
N ASP A 34 -1.77 1.02 8.20
CA ASP A 34 -2.74 1.25 7.13
C ASP A 34 -2.93 2.75 6.85
N THR A 35 -2.95 3.59 7.89
CA THR A 35 -3.02 5.05 7.75
C THR A 35 -1.76 5.60 7.07
N ARG A 36 -0.57 5.11 7.46
CA ARG A 36 0.70 5.52 6.82
C ARG A 36 0.77 5.06 5.37
N ALA A 37 0.28 3.86 5.04
CA ALA A 37 0.20 3.38 3.68
C ALA A 37 -0.70 4.28 2.81
N ARG A 38 -1.87 4.69 3.32
CA ARG A 38 -2.73 5.66 2.60
C ARG A 38 -2.05 7.00 2.38
N ALA A 39 -1.36 7.53 3.39
CA ALA A 39 -0.61 8.78 3.28
C ALA A 39 0.56 8.66 2.27
N HIS A 40 1.19 7.48 2.18
CA HIS A 40 2.20 7.18 1.17
C HIS A 40 1.60 7.16 -0.23
N ALA A 41 0.47 6.48 -0.43
CA ALA A 41 -0.25 6.47 -1.70
C ALA A 41 -0.56 7.90 -2.18
N GLN A 42 -1.13 8.75 -1.32
CA GLN A 42 -1.40 10.16 -1.64
C GLN A 42 -0.12 10.94 -2.01
N ARG A 43 1.00 10.64 -1.35
CA ARG A 43 2.29 11.28 -1.66
C ARG A 43 2.83 10.81 -3.01
N VAL A 44 2.71 9.53 -3.33
CA VAL A 44 3.11 8.96 -4.63
C VAL A 44 2.30 9.61 -5.76
N GLU A 45 0.97 9.68 -5.61
CA GLU A 45 0.08 10.35 -6.56
C GLU A 45 0.45 11.84 -6.72
N GLY A 46 0.61 12.55 -5.61
CA GLY A 46 0.97 13.97 -5.60
C GLY A 46 2.33 14.27 -6.23
N ASN A 47 3.35 13.46 -5.94
CA ASN A 47 4.70 13.61 -6.49
C ASN A 47 4.75 13.32 -7.99
N SER A 48 3.82 12.52 -8.50
CA SER A 48 3.70 12.24 -9.95
C SER A 48 2.97 13.33 -10.73
N GLY A 49 2.49 14.38 -10.07
CA GLY A 49 1.66 15.40 -10.73
C GLY A 49 0.31 14.88 -11.24
N GLY A 50 -0.15 13.72 -10.72
CA GLY A 50 -1.36 13.03 -11.16
C GLY A 50 -1.18 12.03 -12.30
N GLU A 51 0.07 11.74 -12.71
CA GLU A 51 0.35 10.72 -13.73
C GLU A 51 0.02 9.30 -13.25
N TYR A 52 0.18 9.05 -11.94
CA TYR A 52 -0.18 7.79 -11.31
C TYR A 52 -1.36 7.97 -10.36
N VAL A 53 -2.33 7.07 -10.45
CA VAL A 53 -3.45 6.97 -9.51
C VAL A 53 -3.41 5.59 -8.87
N ILE A 54 -3.21 5.53 -7.56
CA ILE A 54 -3.21 4.29 -6.79
C ILE A 54 -4.66 3.82 -6.67
N THR A 55 -5.00 2.78 -7.43
CA THR A 55 -6.33 2.18 -7.42
C THR A 55 -6.48 1.06 -6.41
N GLN A 56 -5.38 0.52 -5.89
CA GLN A 56 -5.42 -0.53 -4.87
C GLN A 56 -4.21 -0.46 -3.95
N ILE A 57 -4.46 -0.65 -2.66
CA ILE A 57 -3.43 -0.93 -1.65
C ILE A 57 -3.69 -2.33 -1.10
N ARG A 58 -2.66 -3.17 -1.06
CA ARG A 58 -2.72 -4.49 -0.41
C ARG A 58 -1.68 -4.55 0.70
N ARG A 59 -2.04 -5.12 1.84
CA ARG A 59 -1.08 -5.44 2.91
C ARG A 59 -0.82 -6.94 2.95
N ARG A 60 0.41 -7.33 3.22
CA ARG A 60 0.79 -8.71 3.46
C ARG A 60 0.45 -9.05 4.91
N ALA A 61 -0.49 -9.97 5.09
CA ALA A 61 -0.76 -10.62 6.36
C ALA A 61 -0.10 -12.02 6.38
N ALA A 62 -0.07 -12.65 7.55
CA ALA A 62 0.46 -14.01 7.70
C ALA A 62 -0.26 -15.04 6.80
N THR A 63 -1.54 -14.80 6.49
CA THR A 63 -2.38 -15.69 5.69
C THR A 63 -2.42 -15.34 4.19
N GLY A 64 -1.80 -14.24 3.77
CA GLY A 64 -1.81 -13.78 2.38
C GLY A 64 -1.98 -12.27 2.23
N TRP A 65 -2.27 -11.82 1.01
CA TRP A 65 -2.52 -10.40 0.72
C TRP A 65 -3.96 -10.02 1.07
N GLN A 66 -4.13 -8.88 1.76
CA GLN A 66 -5.42 -8.31 2.13
C GLN A 66 -5.56 -6.91 1.55
N VAL A 67 -6.73 -6.59 0.99
CA VAL A 67 -6.99 -5.24 0.48
C VAL A 67 -7.16 -4.28 1.64
N VAL A 68 -6.43 -3.17 1.59
CA VAL A 68 -6.58 -2.04 2.51
C VAL A 68 -7.58 -1.08 1.90
N PRO A 69 -8.71 -0.77 2.56
CA PRO A 69 -9.67 0.19 2.04
C PRO A 69 -8.99 1.55 1.80
N LEU A 70 -9.19 2.15 0.63
CA LEU A 70 -8.59 3.45 0.28
C LEU A 70 -9.23 4.60 1.07
N THR A 71 -10.51 4.47 1.42
CA THR A 71 -11.19 5.41 2.30
C THR A 71 -10.89 5.08 3.75
N THR A 72 -10.62 6.11 4.55
CA THR A 72 -10.73 6.00 6.00
C THR A 72 -12.18 5.62 6.29
N PRO A 73 -12.47 4.54 7.04
CA PRO A 73 -13.84 4.29 7.47
C PRO A 73 -14.27 5.54 8.23
N SER A 74 -15.26 6.27 7.69
CA SER A 74 -15.88 7.38 8.39
C SER A 74 -16.35 6.83 9.73
N GLN A 75 -15.79 7.34 10.83
CA GLN A 75 -16.34 7.07 12.14
C GLN A 75 -17.73 7.70 12.16
N VAL A 76 -18.76 6.85 12.17
CA VAL A 76 -20.12 7.20 12.56
C VAL A 76 -20.21 7.33 14.06
#